data_AF-A0A9R1KU82-F1
#
_entry.id   AF-A0A9R1KU82-F1
#
_cell.length_a   1.000
_cell.length_b   1.000
_cell.length_c   1.000
_cell.angle_alpha   90.00
_cell.angle_beta   90.00
_cell.angle_gamma   90.00
#
_symmetry.space_group_name_H-M   'P 1'
#
loop_
_entity.id
_entity.type
_entity.pdbx_description
1 polymer ?
#
loop_
_entity_poly.entity_id
_entity_poly.type
_entity_poly.pdbx_seq_one_letter_code
_entity_poly.pdbx_strand_id
1 'polypeptide(L)'
;MAVLTPMIFPFPVAVAAALFAAAALVPRHASALTRHDFPEGFVFGAGTSAYQVEGAVEEDGRKPSIWDTFTHQGYSYNKSTADVSADQYHHYKDDVKLMHEMGLDAYRFSIAWPRLIPDGRGEINPKGLEYYNNLIDELIRHGIQPHVTIYHLDLPQSLQDEYNGLLSPRFIDDYTAYAEACFESFGDRVKHWVTVNEPNIETIGGFDNGRLPPQRCSHPFGENCTRGDSTTEPYVAAHHLLLAHASAVRLYRDKYQATQRGQIGITLLGWWHEPATNSSQDAAAATRMNDFHIGWNGSDARGYFVWSFLDVFEFLFGYRSRFGLCGVDMNIKGRTRYVRNSARWYSGFLNGGELRPSGKAYTAA
;
A
#
# COMPACT_ATOMS: atom_id res chain seq x y z
N MET A 1 -16.92 -55.50 -53.83
CA MET A 1 -16.77 -54.07 -53.46
C MET A 1 -17.85 -53.75 -52.45
N ALA A 2 -17.44 -53.36 -51.25
CA ALA A 2 -18.30 -53.14 -50.10
C ALA A 2 -19.06 -51.81 -50.22
N VAL A 3 -20.36 -51.83 -49.91
CA VAL A 3 -21.14 -50.65 -49.56
C VAL A 3 -22.02 -51.06 -48.37
N LEU A 4 -21.69 -50.56 -47.18
CA LEU A 4 -22.58 -50.58 -46.03
C LEU A 4 -22.49 -49.21 -45.34
N THR A 5 -23.57 -48.46 -45.53
CA THR A 5 -23.95 -47.22 -44.87
C THR A 5 -24.10 -47.45 -43.36
N PRO A 6 -23.62 -46.57 -42.48
CA PRO A 6 -24.01 -46.59 -41.07
C PRO A 6 -25.16 -45.60 -40.79
N MET A 7 -25.76 -45.77 -39.60
CA MET A 7 -26.65 -44.84 -38.86
C MET A 7 -28.17 -45.03 -39.09
N ILE A 8 -29.05 -45.06 -38.09
CA ILE A 8 -29.07 -44.61 -36.67
C ILE A 8 -29.94 -45.59 -35.85
N PHE A 9 -29.55 -45.89 -34.59
CA PHE A 9 -30.51 -46.30 -33.55
C PHE A 9 -30.80 -45.08 -32.65
N PRO A 10 -32.06 -44.77 -32.30
CA PRO A 10 -32.39 -43.62 -31.49
C PRO A 10 -32.10 -43.93 -30.02
N PHE A 11 -31.08 -43.30 -29.44
CA PHE A 11 -30.97 -43.19 -27.99
C PHE A 11 -32.07 -42.21 -27.52
N PRO A 12 -32.86 -42.52 -26.48
CA PRO A 12 -34.01 -41.72 -26.12
C PRO A 12 -33.54 -40.40 -25.47
N VAL A 13 -33.79 -39.29 -26.17
CA VAL A 13 -33.52 -37.90 -25.77
C VAL A 13 -34.07 -37.56 -24.37
N ALA A 14 -35.00 -38.35 -23.84
CA ALA A 14 -35.58 -38.18 -22.51
C ALA A 14 -34.59 -38.41 -21.34
N VAL A 15 -33.60 -39.30 -21.47
CA VAL A 15 -32.66 -39.59 -20.35
C VAL A 15 -31.59 -38.50 -20.21
N ALA A 16 -31.14 -37.93 -21.34
CA ALA A 16 -30.19 -36.81 -21.34
C ALA A 16 -30.84 -35.52 -20.81
N ALA A 17 -32.11 -35.26 -21.15
CA ALA A 17 -32.84 -34.09 -20.65
C ALA A 17 -33.08 -34.14 -19.13
N ALA A 18 -33.33 -35.34 -18.56
CA ALA A 18 -33.49 -35.50 -17.11
C ALA A 18 -32.18 -35.30 -16.34
N LEU A 19 -31.03 -35.74 -16.90
CA LEU A 19 -29.70 -35.52 -16.30
C LEU A 19 -29.26 -34.05 -16.38
N PHE A 20 -29.61 -33.33 -17.46
CA PHE A 20 -29.36 -31.89 -17.57
C PHE A 20 -30.30 -31.06 -16.68
N ALA A 21 -31.56 -31.47 -16.50
CA ALA A 21 -32.49 -30.81 -15.58
C ALA A 21 -32.10 -31.04 -14.09
N ALA A 22 -31.57 -32.22 -13.74
CA ALA A 22 -31.05 -32.49 -12.40
C ALA A 22 -29.78 -31.68 -12.09
N ALA A 23 -28.91 -31.44 -13.07
CA ALA A 23 -27.74 -30.57 -12.91
C ALA A 23 -28.09 -29.08 -12.81
N ALA A 24 -29.28 -28.67 -13.27
CA ALA A 24 -29.79 -27.30 -13.20
C ALA A 24 -30.58 -26.99 -11.92
N LEU A 25 -30.90 -28.00 -11.09
CA LEU A 25 -31.68 -27.87 -9.85
C LEU A 25 -30.85 -28.02 -8.57
N VAL A 26 -29.54 -28.24 -8.68
CA VAL A 26 -28.66 -28.02 -7.54
C VAL A 26 -28.39 -26.51 -7.51
N PRO A 27 -28.86 -25.75 -6.49
CA PRO A 27 -28.35 -24.42 -6.30
C PRO A 27 -26.83 -24.57 -6.17
N ARG A 28 -26.09 -24.11 -7.19
CA ARG A 28 -24.65 -23.88 -7.04
C ARG A 28 -24.54 -22.73 -6.05
N HIS A 29 -24.63 -23.06 -4.77
CA HIS A 29 -23.92 -22.31 -3.77
C HIS A 29 -22.47 -22.33 -4.24
N ALA A 30 -22.02 -21.24 -4.87
CA ALA A 30 -20.60 -20.93 -4.82
C ALA A 30 -20.24 -21.07 -3.33
N SER A 31 -19.35 -22.02 -3.01
CA SER A 31 -18.84 -22.10 -1.64
C SER A 31 -18.26 -20.71 -1.34
N ALA A 32 -18.50 -20.21 -0.12
CA ALA A 32 -17.89 -18.97 0.27
C ALA A 32 -16.36 -19.12 0.13
N LEU A 33 -15.69 -18.14 -0.48
CA LEU A 33 -14.23 -18.11 -0.51
C LEU A 33 -13.73 -18.11 0.94
N THR A 34 -12.78 -18.98 1.25
CA THR A 34 -12.17 -19.11 2.58
C THR A 34 -10.66 -18.94 2.49
N ARG A 35 -9.99 -18.67 3.62
CA ARG A 35 -8.52 -18.63 3.66
C ARG A 35 -7.86 -19.94 3.23
N HIS A 36 -8.58 -21.07 3.29
CA HIS A 36 -8.08 -22.38 2.88
C HIS A 36 -8.01 -22.57 1.36
N ASP A 37 -8.60 -21.65 0.59
CA ASP A 37 -8.45 -21.62 -0.88
C ASP A 37 -7.09 -21.05 -1.32
N PHE A 38 -6.26 -20.60 -0.37
CA PHE A 38 -4.93 -20.03 -0.61
C PHE A 38 -3.84 -20.98 -0.10
N PRO A 39 -2.59 -20.88 -0.63
CA PRO A 39 -1.48 -21.70 -0.17
C PRO A 39 -1.27 -21.63 1.34
N GLU A 40 -0.83 -22.73 1.94
CA GLU A 40 -0.42 -22.73 3.34
C GLU A 40 0.69 -21.68 3.56
N GLY A 41 0.56 -20.89 4.62
CA GLY A 41 1.47 -19.79 4.92
C GLY A 41 1.25 -18.52 4.09
N PHE A 42 0.19 -18.45 3.27
CA PHE A 42 -0.20 -17.19 2.61
C PHE A 42 -0.59 -16.14 3.65
N VAL A 43 0.05 -14.98 3.58
CA VAL A 43 -0.10 -13.91 4.58
C VAL A 43 -1.25 -12.98 4.21
N PHE A 44 -2.24 -12.84 5.09
CA PHE A 44 -3.29 -11.85 4.96
C PHE A 44 -3.10 -10.71 5.95
N GLY A 45 -3.02 -9.49 5.43
CA GLY A 45 -2.82 -8.30 6.23
C GLY A 45 -3.67 -7.12 5.80
N ALA A 46 -3.40 -5.98 6.43
CA ALA A 46 -3.88 -4.67 6.03
C ALA A 46 -2.74 -3.66 6.15
N GLY A 47 -2.88 -2.51 5.50
CA GLY A 47 -1.82 -1.50 5.42
C GLY A 47 -2.25 -0.08 5.76
N THR A 48 -1.25 0.73 6.14
CA THR A 48 -1.30 2.19 6.30
C THR A 48 0.06 2.79 5.91
N SER A 49 0.18 4.12 5.97
CA SER A 49 1.45 4.83 5.88
C SER A 49 1.51 5.94 6.94
N ALA A 50 2.72 6.29 7.37
CA ALA A 50 2.99 7.14 8.52
C ALA A 50 2.26 8.49 8.44
N TYR A 51 2.51 9.27 7.40
CA TYR A 51 1.87 10.59 7.24
C TYR A 51 0.35 10.50 7.17
N GLN A 52 -0.18 9.38 6.67
CA GLN A 52 -1.61 9.20 6.47
C GLN A 52 -2.38 8.76 7.72
N VAL A 53 -1.73 8.25 8.78
CA VAL A 53 -2.42 7.80 10.01
C VAL A 53 -1.83 8.28 11.33
N GLU A 54 -0.55 8.63 11.39
CA GLU A 54 0.13 8.89 12.66
C GLU A 54 -0.37 10.16 13.35
N GLY A 55 -0.42 11.29 12.64
CA GLY A 55 -0.56 12.61 13.26
C GLY A 55 0.68 13.01 14.06
N ALA A 56 0.48 13.79 15.12
CA ALA A 56 1.54 14.21 16.04
C ALA A 56 2.73 14.84 15.30
N VAL A 57 2.44 15.74 14.37
CA VAL A 57 3.41 16.26 13.39
C VAL A 57 4.44 17.22 14.00
N GLU A 58 4.13 17.83 15.13
CA GLU A 58 4.98 18.76 15.90
C GLU A 58 5.40 18.20 17.27
N GLU A 59 5.14 16.92 17.53
CA GLU A 59 5.38 16.32 18.84
C GLU A 59 6.72 15.58 18.90
N ASP A 60 7.29 15.53 20.11
CA ASP A 60 8.41 14.65 20.44
C ASP A 60 9.63 14.76 19.50
N GLY A 61 9.89 15.95 18.99
CA GLY A 61 11.06 16.25 18.16
C GLY A 61 10.94 15.84 16.70
N ARG A 62 9.78 15.37 16.23
CA ARG A 62 9.51 15.25 14.78
C ARG A 62 9.64 16.62 14.11
N LYS A 63 10.15 16.64 12.88
CA LYS A 63 10.20 17.83 12.03
C LYS A 63 9.31 17.68 10.78
N PRO A 64 9.08 18.75 10.00
CA PRO A 64 8.24 18.68 8.80
C PRO A 64 8.81 17.77 7.70
N SER A 65 7.93 17.00 7.08
CA SER A 65 8.10 16.41 5.75
C SER A 65 7.67 17.40 4.65
N ILE A 66 7.93 17.03 3.39
CA ILE A 66 7.37 17.71 2.23
C ILE A 66 5.83 17.75 2.21
N TRP A 67 5.17 16.76 2.83
CA TRP A 67 3.72 16.73 2.92
C TRP A 67 3.16 17.69 3.97
N ASP A 68 3.83 17.87 5.11
CA ASP A 68 3.45 18.88 6.10
C ASP A 68 3.42 20.27 5.43
N THR A 69 4.53 20.65 4.79
CA THR A 69 4.65 21.92 4.06
C THR A 69 3.59 22.07 2.97
N PHE A 70 3.36 21.02 2.19
CA PHE A 70 2.39 21.02 1.10
C PHE A 70 0.94 21.20 1.58
N THR A 71 0.55 20.47 2.63
CA THR A 71 -0.82 20.53 3.15
C THR A 71 -1.10 21.85 3.88
N HIS A 72 -0.12 22.41 4.60
CA HIS A 72 -0.22 23.74 5.22
C HIS A 72 -0.29 24.89 4.22
N GLN A 73 0.16 24.69 2.99
CA GLN A 73 -0.07 25.61 1.87
C GLN A 73 -1.50 25.50 1.28
N GLY A 74 -2.30 24.54 1.75
CA GLY A 74 -3.71 24.40 1.40
C GLY A 74 -3.97 23.61 0.11
N TYR A 75 -3.00 22.80 -0.34
CA TYR A 75 -3.09 22.05 -1.59
C TYR A 75 -3.89 20.74 -1.51
N SER A 76 -4.31 20.33 -0.32
CA SER A 76 -5.21 19.17 -0.15
C SER A 76 -6.68 19.59 -0.16
N TYR A 77 -7.57 18.66 -0.48
CA TYR A 77 -9.01 18.91 -0.51
C TYR A 77 -9.51 19.57 0.78
N ASN A 78 -10.32 20.62 0.60
CA ASN A 78 -10.85 21.45 1.68
C ASN A 78 -9.77 22.04 2.61
N LYS A 79 -8.53 22.19 2.10
CA LYS A 79 -7.35 22.64 2.85
C LYS A 79 -7.07 21.79 4.09
N SER A 80 -7.41 20.50 4.02
CA SER A 80 -7.19 19.56 5.13
C SER A 80 -5.70 19.29 5.33
N THR A 81 -5.29 19.07 6.57
CA THR A 81 -3.93 18.65 6.93
C THR A 81 -3.96 17.27 7.59
N ALA A 82 -2.79 16.62 7.67
CA ALA A 82 -2.63 15.36 8.39
C ALA A 82 -2.09 15.54 9.82
N ASP A 83 -2.18 16.77 10.37
CA ASP A 83 -1.54 17.11 11.66
C ASP A 83 -1.93 16.17 12.81
N VAL A 84 -3.19 15.71 12.76
CA VAL A 84 -3.73 14.71 13.70
C VAL A 84 -4.04 13.39 13.00
N SER A 85 -4.63 13.42 11.81
CA SER A 85 -5.10 12.22 11.09
C SER A 85 -5.94 11.26 11.96
N ALA A 86 -5.65 9.96 11.93
CA ALA A 86 -6.25 8.95 12.81
C ALA A 86 -5.62 8.95 14.22
N ASP A 87 -4.59 9.76 14.45
CA ASP A 87 -3.86 9.84 15.71
C ASP A 87 -3.29 8.47 16.16
N GLN A 88 -2.80 7.68 15.20
CA GLN A 88 -2.20 6.38 15.49
C GLN A 88 -0.94 6.52 16.35
N TYR A 89 -0.27 7.67 16.35
CA TYR A 89 0.87 7.93 17.22
C TYR A 89 0.52 7.67 18.70
N HIS A 90 -0.67 8.11 19.12
CA HIS A 90 -1.17 7.91 20.49
C HIS A 90 -2.01 6.65 20.67
N HIS A 91 -2.69 6.19 19.61
CA HIS A 91 -3.70 5.13 19.69
C HIS A 91 -3.27 3.79 19.09
N TYR A 92 -1.98 3.60 18.77
CA TYR A 92 -1.52 2.37 18.12
C TYR A 92 -1.87 1.07 18.88
N LYS A 93 -1.95 1.10 20.22
CA LYS A 93 -2.35 -0.09 21.01
C LYS A 93 -3.78 -0.52 20.73
N ASP A 94 -4.70 0.45 20.64
CA ASP A 94 -6.09 0.19 20.30
C ASP A 94 -6.21 -0.32 18.86
N ASP A 95 -5.40 0.24 17.95
CA ASP A 95 -5.32 -0.19 16.56
C ASP A 95 -4.81 -1.64 16.43
N VAL A 96 -3.71 -1.99 17.12
CA VAL A 96 -3.15 -3.35 17.12
C VAL A 96 -4.13 -4.35 17.73
N LYS A 97 -4.85 -3.97 18.80
CA LYS A 97 -5.90 -4.81 19.37
C LYS A 97 -6.99 -5.12 18.35
N LEU A 98 -7.44 -4.13 17.58
CA LEU A 98 -8.43 -4.34 16.51
C LEU A 98 -7.88 -5.23 15.38
N MET A 99 -6.60 -5.12 15.03
CA MET A 99 -5.94 -6.02 14.06
C MET A 99 -5.93 -7.46 14.55
N HIS A 100 -5.59 -7.66 15.82
CA HIS A 100 -5.57 -8.98 16.46
C HIS A 100 -6.96 -9.61 16.52
N GLU A 101 -7.96 -8.87 16.98
CA GLU A 101 -9.36 -9.32 17.01
C GLU A 101 -9.90 -9.63 15.60
N MET A 102 -9.43 -8.91 14.58
CA MET A 102 -9.76 -9.20 13.18
C MET A 102 -9.11 -10.50 12.68
N GLY A 103 -7.96 -10.89 13.23
CA GLY A 103 -7.21 -12.08 12.84
C GLY A 103 -6.18 -11.83 11.73
N LEU A 104 -5.64 -10.61 11.62
CA LEU A 104 -4.59 -10.30 10.64
C LEU A 104 -3.32 -11.10 10.92
N ASP A 105 -2.71 -11.67 9.88
CA ASP A 105 -1.40 -12.32 9.98
C ASP A 105 -0.26 -11.27 9.99
N ALA A 106 -0.47 -10.13 9.32
CA ALA A 106 0.53 -9.08 9.16
C ALA A 106 -0.05 -7.66 9.09
N TYR A 107 0.75 -6.68 9.50
CA TYR A 107 0.45 -5.26 9.35
C TYR A 107 1.55 -4.57 8.54
N ARG A 108 1.16 -3.95 7.43
CA ARG A 108 2.06 -3.12 6.63
C ARG A 108 1.97 -1.66 7.09
N PHE A 109 3.06 -1.08 7.57
CA PHE A 109 3.13 0.34 7.92
C PHE A 109 4.42 0.95 7.40
N SER A 110 4.55 2.28 7.44
CA SER A 110 5.80 2.97 7.13
C SER A 110 6.40 3.65 8.35
N ILE A 111 7.71 3.87 8.31
CA ILE A 111 8.42 4.69 9.30
C ILE A 111 8.47 6.11 8.74
N ALA A 112 8.13 7.11 9.55
CA ALA A 112 8.28 8.50 9.17
C ALA A 112 9.76 8.89 9.24
N TRP A 113 10.39 9.18 8.10
CA TRP A 113 11.77 9.67 8.07
C TRP A 113 11.95 10.89 8.97
N PRO A 114 11.14 11.97 8.87
CA PRO A 114 11.35 13.15 9.69
C PRO A 114 10.92 12.98 11.16
N ARG A 115 10.37 11.82 11.54
CA ARG A 115 10.18 11.45 12.96
C ARG A 115 11.39 10.73 13.50
N LEU A 116 11.95 9.78 12.74
CA LEU A 116 13.11 8.99 13.17
C LEU A 116 14.42 9.79 13.10
N ILE A 117 14.63 10.55 12.00
CA ILE A 117 15.80 11.41 11.79
C ILE A 117 15.29 12.79 11.35
N PRO A 118 14.99 13.71 12.30
CA PRO A 118 14.22 14.91 12.02
C PRO A 118 14.83 15.87 10.99
N ASP A 119 16.15 16.03 10.97
CA ASP A 119 16.84 16.88 9.99
C ASP A 119 17.15 16.14 8.68
N GLY A 120 16.67 14.90 8.53
CA GLY A 120 16.98 13.99 7.44
C GLY A 120 18.36 13.34 7.54
N ARG A 121 19.28 13.94 8.31
CA ARG A 121 20.60 13.40 8.69
C ARG A 121 20.85 13.56 10.18
N GLY A 122 21.83 12.82 10.68
CA GLY A 122 22.34 12.95 12.04
C GLY A 122 21.73 11.93 12.99
N GLU A 123 21.60 12.33 14.25
CA GLU A 123 21.19 11.44 15.33
C GLU A 123 19.73 10.99 15.21
N ILE A 124 19.48 9.75 15.62
CA ILE A 124 18.13 9.23 15.77
C ILE A 124 17.42 9.99 16.88
N ASN A 125 16.19 10.44 16.60
CA ASN A 125 15.30 10.97 17.61
C ASN A 125 14.86 9.86 18.57
N PRO A 126 15.22 9.90 19.87
CA PRO A 126 14.90 8.83 20.82
C PRO A 126 13.41 8.56 20.96
N LYS A 127 12.56 9.59 20.81
CA LYS A 127 11.11 9.44 20.90
C LYS A 127 10.49 8.82 19.66
N GLY A 128 10.96 9.18 18.47
CA GLY A 128 10.61 8.50 17.24
C GLY A 128 10.99 7.02 17.27
N LEU A 129 12.20 6.72 17.76
CA LEU A 129 12.68 5.35 17.97
C LEU A 129 11.82 4.58 18.97
N GLU A 130 11.47 5.19 20.10
CA GLU A 130 10.60 4.60 21.13
C GLU A 130 9.22 4.26 20.55
N TYR A 131 8.60 5.16 19.77
CA TYR A 131 7.31 4.92 19.14
C TYR A 131 7.30 3.67 18.24
N TYR A 132 8.24 3.58 17.29
CA TYR A 132 8.26 2.45 16.36
C TYR A 132 8.65 1.14 17.07
N ASN A 133 9.55 1.17 18.05
CA ASN A 133 9.82 -0.01 18.87
C ASN A 133 8.55 -0.50 19.58
N ASN A 134 7.82 0.42 20.20
CA ASN A 134 6.59 0.07 20.91
C ASN A 134 5.50 -0.48 19.97
N LEU A 135 5.33 0.10 18.78
CA LEU A 135 4.40 -0.41 17.77
C LEU A 135 4.79 -1.82 17.32
N ILE A 136 6.07 -2.04 17.00
CA ILE A 136 6.60 -3.33 16.57
C ILE A 136 6.42 -4.39 17.66
N ASP A 137 6.76 -4.05 18.91
CA ASP A 137 6.63 -4.97 20.04
C ASP A 137 5.16 -5.31 20.34
N GLU A 138 4.25 -4.35 20.20
CA GLU A 138 2.81 -4.58 20.36
C GLU A 138 2.28 -5.53 19.27
N LEU A 139 2.65 -5.33 18.00
CA LEU A 139 2.29 -6.21 16.89
C LEU A 139 2.75 -7.65 17.15
N ILE A 140 4.04 -7.81 17.50
CA ILE A 140 4.64 -9.13 17.73
C ILE A 140 4.01 -9.82 18.93
N ARG A 141 3.69 -9.09 20.01
CA ARG A 141 2.98 -9.64 21.18
C ARG A 141 1.64 -10.26 20.80
N HIS A 142 0.99 -9.71 19.77
CA HIS A 142 -0.28 -10.20 19.24
C HIS A 142 -0.14 -11.18 18.06
N GLY A 143 1.09 -11.61 17.72
CA GLY A 143 1.37 -12.55 16.65
C GLY A 143 1.26 -11.95 15.24
N ILE A 144 1.24 -10.62 15.12
CA ILE A 144 1.10 -9.92 13.84
C ILE A 144 2.49 -9.58 13.31
N GLN A 145 2.78 -9.99 12.07
CA GLN A 145 4.07 -9.74 11.44
C GLN A 145 4.21 -8.26 11.02
N PRO A 146 5.26 -7.54 11.46
CA PRO A 146 5.53 -6.19 11.00
C PRO A 146 6.14 -6.22 9.59
N HIS A 147 5.40 -5.69 8.61
CA HIS A 147 5.88 -5.47 7.24
C HIS A 147 6.17 -3.97 7.06
N VAL A 148 7.45 -3.59 7.06
CA VAL A 148 7.83 -2.19 7.19
C VAL A 148 8.20 -1.60 5.84
N THR A 149 7.55 -0.50 5.49
CA THR A 149 7.95 0.39 4.39
C THR A 149 8.89 1.46 4.94
N ILE A 150 10.11 1.52 4.43
CA ILE A 150 11.13 2.48 4.88
C ILE A 150 10.73 3.89 4.45
N TYR A 151 10.32 4.07 3.19
CA TYR A 151 9.96 5.40 2.67
C TYR A 151 8.62 5.39 1.94
N HIS A 152 7.73 6.27 2.36
CA HIS A 152 6.39 6.41 1.79
C HIS A 152 6.08 7.89 1.55
N LEU A 153 6.79 8.46 0.56
CA LEU A 153 6.56 9.81 0.02
C LEU A 153 6.83 10.95 1.00
N ASP A 154 7.41 10.69 2.17
CA ASP A 154 7.45 11.59 3.32
C ASP A 154 8.82 12.21 3.58
N LEU A 155 9.53 12.59 2.50
CA LEU A 155 10.87 13.18 2.55
C LEU A 155 10.94 14.33 3.59
N PRO A 156 11.97 14.39 4.45
CA PRO A 156 12.19 15.53 5.33
C PRO A 156 12.31 16.84 4.53
N GLN A 157 11.59 17.87 4.96
CA GLN A 157 11.58 19.16 4.27
C GLN A 157 12.99 19.79 4.20
N SER A 158 13.83 19.55 5.22
CA SER A 158 15.22 20.02 5.25
C SER A 158 16.03 19.55 4.04
N LEU A 159 15.86 18.30 3.61
CA LEU A 159 16.55 17.73 2.45
C LEU A 159 15.99 18.27 1.13
N GLN A 160 14.67 18.49 1.09
CA GLN A 160 14.01 19.15 -0.05
C GLN A 160 14.51 20.58 -0.23
N ASP A 161 14.70 21.33 0.85
CA ASP A 161 15.15 22.71 0.82
C ASP A 161 16.65 22.84 0.50
N GLU A 162 17.47 21.95 1.07
CA GLU A 162 18.92 22.04 0.94
C GLU A 162 19.41 21.74 -0.48
N TYR A 163 18.87 20.69 -1.11
CA TYR A 163 19.38 20.22 -2.39
C TYR A 163 18.30 19.78 -3.37
N ASN A 164 17.06 20.20 -3.17
CA ASN A 164 15.93 19.86 -4.04
C ASN A 164 15.56 18.36 -4.02
N GLY A 165 15.81 17.69 -2.89
CA GLY A 165 15.33 16.34 -2.61
C GLY A 165 15.71 15.32 -3.69
N LEU A 166 14.71 14.65 -4.24
CA LEU A 166 14.86 13.57 -5.23
C LEU A 166 15.56 13.97 -6.53
N LEU A 167 15.73 15.27 -6.81
CA LEU A 167 16.45 15.74 -8.01
C LEU A 167 17.97 15.76 -7.83
N SER A 168 18.48 15.52 -6.63
CA SER A 168 19.91 15.46 -6.35
C SER A 168 20.38 14.02 -6.12
N PRO A 169 21.55 13.63 -6.64
CA PRO A 169 22.12 12.32 -6.34
C PRO A 169 22.46 12.16 -4.85
N ARG A 170 22.59 13.26 -4.09
CA ARG A 170 22.81 13.24 -2.63
C ARG A 170 21.69 12.51 -1.88
N PHE A 171 20.48 12.47 -2.44
CA PHE A 171 19.37 11.70 -1.88
C PHE A 171 19.72 10.22 -1.68
N ILE A 172 20.52 9.63 -2.57
CA ILE A 172 20.87 8.21 -2.53
C ILE A 172 21.63 7.88 -1.24
N ASP A 173 22.62 8.70 -0.89
CA ASP A 173 23.44 8.50 0.30
C ASP A 173 22.62 8.73 1.58
N ASP A 174 21.82 9.80 1.61
CA ASP A 174 20.97 10.12 2.76
C ASP A 174 19.90 9.05 3.01
N TYR A 175 19.26 8.58 1.93
CA TYR A 175 18.30 7.49 2.01
C TYR A 175 18.96 6.20 2.48
N THR A 176 20.17 5.91 1.99
CA THR A 176 20.91 4.71 2.39
C THR A 176 21.23 4.74 3.89
N ALA A 177 21.67 5.88 4.41
CA ALA A 177 21.92 6.07 5.83
C ALA A 177 20.62 5.96 6.67
N TYR A 178 19.52 6.51 6.18
CA TYR A 178 18.21 6.38 6.82
C TYR A 178 17.71 4.92 6.85
N ALA A 179 17.85 4.19 5.73
CA ALA A 179 17.54 2.77 5.67
C ALA A 179 18.42 1.96 6.63
N GLU A 180 19.70 2.29 6.74
CA GLU A 180 20.62 1.68 7.70
C GLU A 180 20.14 1.85 9.14
N ALA A 181 19.76 3.07 9.52
CA ALA A 181 19.22 3.36 10.84
C ALA A 181 17.96 2.52 11.14
N CYS A 182 17.08 2.32 10.15
CA CYS A 182 15.93 1.42 10.27
C CYS A 182 16.36 -0.04 10.49
N PHE A 183 17.33 -0.54 9.72
CA PHE A 183 17.83 -1.92 9.84
C PHE A 183 18.49 -2.18 11.20
N GLU A 184 19.30 -1.24 11.67
CA GLU A 184 19.98 -1.34 12.98
C GLU A 184 19.00 -1.29 14.14
N SER A 185 17.99 -0.40 14.05
CA SER A 185 17.04 -0.17 15.14
C SER A 185 15.99 -1.26 15.28
N PHE A 186 15.56 -1.86 14.16
CA PHE A 186 14.34 -2.69 14.14
C PHE A 186 14.53 -4.07 13.49
N GLY A 187 15.64 -4.30 12.78
CA GLY A 187 15.82 -5.51 11.99
C GLY A 187 16.02 -6.80 12.80
N ASP A 188 16.26 -6.68 14.11
CA ASP A 188 16.22 -7.80 15.04
C ASP A 188 14.81 -8.46 15.08
N ARG A 189 13.75 -7.66 14.90
CA ARG A 189 12.34 -8.07 14.93
C ARG A 189 11.63 -8.00 13.57
N VAL A 190 11.94 -7.00 12.74
CA VAL A 190 11.33 -6.81 11.42
C VAL A 190 12.00 -7.72 10.39
N LYS A 191 11.19 -8.54 9.71
CA LYS A 191 11.66 -9.53 8.71
C LYS A 191 11.19 -9.27 7.29
N HIS A 192 10.32 -8.28 7.07
CA HIS A 192 9.81 -7.93 5.75
C HIS A 192 9.96 -6.44 5.53
N TRP A 193 10.92 -6.07 4.68
CA TRP A 193 11.25 -4.69 4.35
C TRP A 193 10.78 -4.33 2.95
N VAL A 194 10.13 -3.19 2.82
CA VAL A 194 9.85 -2.51 1.57
C VAL A 194 10.65 -1.21 1.59
N THR A 195 11.55 -1.05 0.63
CA THR A 195 12.40 0.15 0.51
C THR A 195 11.56 1.41 0.22
N VAL A 196 10.87 1.41 -0.92
CA VAL A 196 10.11 2.56 -1.44
C VAL A 196 8.71 2.10 -1.81
N ASN A 197 7.71 2.90 -1.47
CA ASN A 197 6.34 2.75 -1.95
C ASN A 197 6.12 3.57 -3.23
N GLU A 198 5.71 2.91 -4.30
CA GLU A 198 5.15 3.52 -5.52
C GLU A 198 6.03 4.66 -6.10
N PRO A 199 7.30 4.39 -6.42
CA PRO A 199 8.21 5.40 -6.96
C PRO A 199 7.68 6.03 -8.26
N ASN A 200 6.85 5.31 -9.02
CA ASN A 200 6.18 5.84 -10.21
C ASN A 200 5.15 6.92 -9.86
N ILE A 201 4.44 6.80 -8.74
CA ILE A 201 3.40 7.76 -8.35
C ILE A 201 4.02 9.04 -7.81
N GLU A 202 5.07 8.94 -7.00
CA GLU A 202 5.82 10.10 -6.51
C GLU A 202 6.39 10.94 -7.65
N THR A 203 6.98 10.27 -8.63
CA THR A 203 7.69 10.93 -9.73
C THR A 203 6.73 11.59 -10.71
N ILE A 204 5.65 10.89 -11.11
CA ILE A 204 4.60 11.47 -11.95
C ILE A 204 3.86 12.59 -11.22
N GLY A 205 3.51 12.38 -9.95
CA GLY A 205 2.76 13.36 -9.18
C GLY A 205 3.58 14.58 -8.80
N GLY A 206 4.83 14.41 -8.37
CA GLY A 206 5.66 15.49 -7.85
C GLY A 206 6.42 16.30 -8.91
N PHE A 207 6.73 15.68 -10.06
CA PHE A 207 7.65 16.24 -11.06
C PHE A 207 7.13 16.25 -12.51
N ASP A 208 6.04 15.54 -12.82
CA ASP A 208 5.41 15.59 -14.16
C ASP A 208 4.16 16.48 -14.14
N ASN A 209 3.11 16.06 -13.43
CA ASN A 209 1.86 16.83 -13.37
C ASN A 209 1.81 17.82 -12.21
N GLY A 210 2.76 17.76 -11.27
CA GLY A 210 2.87 18.71 -10.16
C GLY A 210 1.72 18.65 -9.14
N ARG A 211 0.96 17.55 -9.08
CA ARG A 211 -0.14 17.38 -8.11
C ARG A 211 0.33 17.01 -6.71
N LEU A 212 1.47 16.33 -6.57
CA LEU A 212 2.05 15.97 -5.27
C LEU A 212 3.18 16.94 -4.92
N PRO A 213 3.63 17.04 -3.65
CA PRO A 213 4.87 17.72 -3.36
C PRO A 213 6.04 17.13 -4.18
N PRO A 214 7.00 17.94 -4.63
CA PRO A 214 7.17 19.38 -4.37
C PRO A 214 6.52 20.34 -5.40
N GLN A 215 5.46 19.91 -6.09
CA GLN A 215 4.72 20.63 -7.16
C GLN A 215 5.63 21.21 -8.24
N ARG A 216 6.33 20.34 -8.98
CA ARG A 216 7.15 20.73 -10.12
C ARG A 216 6.54 20.18 -11.41
N CYS A 217 6.36 21.05 -12.40
CA CYS A 217 5.85 20.69 -13.73
C CYS A 217 6.14 21.77 -14.78
N SER A 218 6.12 21.41 -16.06
CA SER A 218 6.36 22.32 -17.20
C SER A 218 5.11 23.09 -17.61
N HIS A 219 5.11 24.42 -17.56
CA HIS A 219 4.04 25.24 -18.14
C HIS A 219 3.93 25.04 -19.67
N PRO A 220 2.71 24.94 -20.26
CA PRO A 220 1.38 25.06 -19.65
C PRO A 220 0.76 23.72 -19.20
N PHE A 221 1.55 22.66 -19.07
CA PHE A 221 1.07 21.30 -18.74
C PHE A 221 1.22 20.99 -17.24
N GLY A 222 0.30 20.18 -16.70
CA GLY A 222 0.23 19.89 -15.27
C GLY A 222 -0.63 20.90 -14.50
N GLU A 223 -0.42 20.98 -13.18
CA GLU A 223 -0.95 22.04 -12.34
C GLU A 223 -0.33 23.41 -12.70
N ASN A 224 -0.75 24.49 -12.05
CA ASN A 224 -0.18 25.83 -12.29
C ASN A 224 1.20 25.99 -11.60
N CYS A 225 2.16 25.11 -11.93
CA CYS A 225 3.50 25.13 -11.37
C CYS A 225 4.28 26.35 -11.85
N THR A 226 5.03 26.97 -10.94
CA THR A 226 5.92 28.10 -11.25
C THR A 226 7.34 27.66 -11.62
N ARG A 227 7.63 26.36 -11.52
CA ARG A 227 8.94 25.76 -11.74
C ARG A 227 8.82 24.27 -12.09
N GLY A 228 9.87 23.72 -12.69
CA GLY A 228 9.97 22.30 -13.02
C GLY A 228 10.19 22.06 -14.51
N ASP A 229 10.51 20.81 -14.84
CA ASP A 229 10.60 20.33 -16.22
C ASP A 229 10.10 18.89 -16.31
N SER A 230 8.84 18.72 -16.70
CA SER A 230 8.16 17.42 -16.86
C SER A 230 8.82 16.51 -17.91
N THR A 231 9.69 17.05 -18.78
CA THR A 231 10.40 16.26 -19.78
C THR A 231 11.67 15.59 -19.24
N THR A 232 12.16 16.03 -18.08
CA THR A 232 13.44 15.56 -17.50
C THR A 232 13.33 15.15 -16.03
N GLU A 233 12.70 15.97 -15.19
CA GLU A 233 12.66 15.80 -13.73
C GLU A 233 12.02 14.49 -13.26
N PRO A 234 10.91 13.98 -13.84
CA PRO A 234 10.33 12.69 -13.44
C PRO A 234 11.34 11.54 -13.59
N TYR A 235 12.13 11.56 -14.66
CA TYR A 235 13.13 10.52 -14.94
C TYR A 235 14.32 10.61 -13.99
N VAL A 236 14.77 11.83 -13.66
CA VAL A 236 15.84 12.05 -12.68
C VAL A 236 15.42 11.56 -11.30
N ALA A 237 14.22 11.95 -10.84
CA ALA A 237 13.69 11.52 -9.56
C ALA A 237 13.49 9.99 -9.51
N ALA A 238 12.93 9.40 -10.58
CA ALA A 238 12.78 7.95 -10.67
C ALA A 238 14.13 7.22 -10.64
N HIS A 239 15.13 7.75 -11.33
CA HIS A 239 16.48 7.19 -11.35
C HIS A 239 17.11 7.19 -9.95
N HIS A 240 17.01 8.30 -9.21
CA HIS A 240 17.55 8.37 -7.85
C HIS A 240 16.78 7.46 -6.87
N LEU A 241 15.45 7.34 -6.97
CA LEU A 241 14.68 6.38 -6.16
C LEU A 241 15.12 4.94 -6.43
N LEU A 242 15.35 4.56 -7.69
CA LEU A 242 15.83 3.22 -8.05
C LEU A 242 17.27 2.96 -7.58
N LEU A 243 18.16 3.94 -7.67
CA LEU A 243 19.52 3.84 -7.14
C LEU A 243 19.52 3.77 -5.61
N ALA A 244 18.69 4.55 -4.94
CA ALA A 244 18.50 4.52 -3.48
C ALA A 244 17.96 3.15 -3.02
N HIS A 245 16.96 2.61 -3.72
CA HIS A 245 16.49 1.24 -3.54
C HIS A 245 17.63 0.22 -3.67
N ALA A 246 18.38 0.26 -4.77
CA ALA A 246 19.47 -0.68 -5.02
C ALA A 246 20.58 -0.58 -3.95
N SER A 247 20.90 0.64 -3.52
CA SER A 247 21.88 0.91 -2.47
C SER A 247 21.44 0.30 -1.12
N ALA A 248 20.21 0.57 -0.67
CA ALA A 248 19.67 0.01 0.56
C ALA A 248 19.53 -1.52 0.52
N VAL A 249 19.11 -2.09 -0.62
CA VAL A 249 19.06 -3.55 -0.80
C VAL A 249 20.44 -4.18 -0.71
N ARG A 250 21.45 -3.58 -1.35
CA ARG A 250 22.83 -4.06 -1.28
C ARG A 250 23.34 -4.00 0.17
N LEU A 251 23.16 -2.87 0.84
CA LEU A 251 23.52 -2.70 2.24
C LEU A 251 22.86 -3.78 3.13
N TYR A 252 21.55 -3.98 2.98
CA TYR A 252 20.82 -4.99 3.76
C TYR A 252 21.38 -6.39 3.52
N ARG A 253 21.57 -6.79 2.26
CA ARG A 253 22.08 -8.12 1.89
C ARG A 253 23.49 -8.36 2.41
N ASP A 254 24.37 -7.37 2.26
CA ASP A 254 25.79 -7.49 2.59
C ASP A 254 26.03 -7.45 4.11
N LYS A 255 25.31 -6.60 4.86
CA LYS A 255 25.59 -6.34 6.29
C LYS A 255 24.58 -7.00 7.25
N TYR A 256 23.30 -7.13 6.87
CA TYR A 256 22.23 -7.46 7.83
C TYR A 256 21.49 -8.77 7.54
N GLN A 257 21.34 -9.18 6.27
CA GLN A 257 20.43 -10.27 5.92
C GLN A 257 20.88 -11.61 6.51
N ALA A 258 22.19 -11.88 6.58
CA ALA A 258 22.71 -13.13 7.16
C ALA A 258 22.38 -13.27 8.66
N THR A 259 22.41 -12.16 9.40
CA THR A 259 22.18 -12.15 10.85
C THR A 259 20.70 -11.98 11.19
N GLN A 260 20.02 -11.05 10.51
CA GLN A 260 18.63 -10.71 10.77
C GLN A 260 17.63 -11.64 10.08
N ARG A 261 18.05 -12.33 9.00
CA ARG A 261 17.27 -13.32 8.25
C ARG A 261 15.94 -12.80 7.70
N GLY A 262 15.87 -11.52 7.36
CA GLY A 262 14.70 -10.92 6.71
C GLY A 262 14.78 -10.91 5.18
N GLN A 263 13.73 -10.38 4.57
CA GLN A 263 13.58 -10.15 3.14
C GLN A 263 13.42 -8.65 2.89
N ILE A 264 13.88 -8.20 1.72
CA ILE A 264 13.79 -6.80 1.30
C ILE A 264 13.34 -6.71 -0.16
N GLY A 265 12.44 -5.78 -0.43
CA GLY A 265 11.87 -5.54 -1.76
C GLY A 265 11.42 -4.09 -1.97
N ILE A 266 10.57 -3.90 -2.97
CA ILE A 266 9.98 -2.61 -3.37
C ILE A 266 8.49 -2.81 -3.67
N THR A 267 7.67 -1.79 -3.46
CA THR A 267 6.24 -1.81 -3.83
C THR A 267 6.03 -0.91 -5.04
N LEU A 268 5.38 -1.46 -6.08
CA LEU A 268 5.05 -0.76 -7.31
C LEU A 268 3.54 -0.67 -7.46
N LEU A 269 3.02 0.47 -7.90
CA LEU A 269 1.64 0.57 -8.36
C LEU A 269 1.57 0.23 -9.85
N GLY A 270 0.80 -0.78 -10.19
CA GLY A 270 0.53 -1.17 -11.57
C GLY A 270 -0.95 -1.01 -11.91
N TRP A 271 -1.22 -0.48 -13.10
CA TRP A 271 -2.56 -0.56 -13.70
C TRP A 271 -2.60 -1.66 -14.75
N TRP A 272 -3.68 -2.44 -14.74
CA TRP A 272 -4.02 -3.33 -15.84
C TRP A 272 -4.78 -2.54 -16.91
N HIS A 273 -4.30 -2.62 -18.16
CA HIS A 273 -4.90 -1.96 -19.31
C HIS A 273 -5.61 -2.97 -20.19
N GLU A 274 -6.85 -2.65 -20.55
CA GLU A 274 -7.65 -3.39 -21.52
C GLU A 274 -7.71 -2.62 -22.84
N PRO A 275 -7.80 -3.32 -23.99
CA PRO A 275 -8.00 -2.68 -25.29
C PRO A 275 -9.28 -1.83 -25.29
N ALA A 276 -9.18 -0.58 -25.76
CA ALA A 276 -10.34 0.32 -25.82
C ALA A 276 -11.41 -0.17 -26.82
N THR A 277 -10.98 -0.86 -27.88
CA THR A 277 -11.84 -1.53 -28.86
C THR A 277 -11.26 -2.88 -29.25
N ASN A 278 -11.98 -3.64 -30.09
CA ASN A 278 -11.51 -4.91 -30.66
C ASN A 278 -10.47 -4.75 -31.78
N SER A 279 -9.94 -3.54 -32.02
CA SER A 279 -8.91 -3.31 -33.05
C SER A 279 -7.57 -3.94 -32.65
N SER A 280 -6.81 -4.40 -33.64
CA SER A 280 -5.45 -4.93 -33.38
C SER A 280 -4.48 -3.84 -32.88
N GLN A 281 -4.75 -2.58 -33.20
CA GLN A 281 -3.97 -1.43 -32.76
C GLN A 281 -4.16 -1.17 -31.26
N ASP A 282 -5.41 -1.22 -30.78
CA ASP A 282 -5.71 -1.05 -29.35
C ASP A 282 -5.25 -2.24 -28.53
N ALA A 283 -5.35 -3.46 -29.08
CA ALA A 283 -4.76 -4.65 -28.45
C ALA A 283 -3.25 -4.48 -28.26
N ALA A 284 -2.54 -4.07 -29.32
CA ALA A 284 -1.10 -3.80 -29.23
C ALA A 284 -0.78 -2.64 -28.27
N ALA A 285 -1.65 -1.63 -28.16
CA ALA A 285 -1.49 -0.52 -27.22
C ALA A 285 -1.64 -0.98 -25.77
N ALA A 286 -2.68 -1.76 -25.45
CA ALA A 286 -2.88 -2.34 -24.13
C ALA A 286 -1.71 -3.25 -23.72
N THR A 287 -1.21 -4.10 -24.63
CA THR A 287 -0.01 -4.92 -24.38
C THR A 287 1.21 -4.04 -24.05
N ARG A 288 1.50 -3.00 -24.85
CA ARG A 288 2.62 -2.09 -24.56
C ARG A 288 2.49 -1.42 -23.19
N MET A 289 1.28 -1.01 -22.81
CA MET A 289 1.04 -0.41 -21.50
C MET A 289 1.18 -1.41 -20.35
N ASN A 290 0.70 -2.65 -20.53
CA ASN A 290 0.87 -3.71 -19.55
C ASN A 290 2.34 -4.14 -19.41
N ASP A 291 3.09 -4.24 -20.51
CA ASP A 291 4.54 -4.49 -20.47
C ASP A 291 5.27 -3.37 -19.72
N PHE A 292 4.89 -2.11 -19.96
CA PHE A 292 5.48 -0.97 -19.27
C PHE A 292 5.16 -0.95 -17.77
N HIS A 293 3.96 -1.37 -17.35
CA HIS A 293 3.52 -1.29 -15.95
C HIS A 293 3.78 -2.55 -15.11
N ILE A 294 3.50 -3.74 -15.65
CA ILE A 294 3.45 -4.98 -14.85
C ILE A 294 3.99 -6.23 -15.54
N GLY A 295 4.24 -6.23 -16.86
CA GLY A 295 4.48 -7.43 -17.67
C GLY A 295 5.75 -8.22 -17.32
N TRP A 296 6.59 -7.69 -16.45
CA TRP A 296 7.85 -8.24 -15.97
C TRP A 296 7.66 -9.02 -14.66
N ASN A 297 6.45 -9.02 -14.09
CA ASN A 297 6.09 -9.70 -12.86
C ASN A 297 5.38 -11.03 -13.16
N GLY A 298 6.04 -12.16 -12.89
CA GLY A 298 5.37 -13.46 -12.79
C GLY A 298 4.52 -13.55 -11.50
N SER A 299 3.49 -14.40 -11.47
CA SER A 299 2.61 -14.52 -10.30
C SER A 299 3.10 -15.59 -9.31
N ASP A 300 4.02 -15.23 -8.42
CA ASP A 300 4.33 -16.00 -7.19
C ASP A 300 3.81 -15.23 -5.96
N ALA A 301 2.49 -15.14 -5.83
CA ALA A 301 1.85 -14.36 -4.77
C ALA A 301 1.95 -15.08 -3.41
N ARG A 302 2.52 -14.41 -2.42
CA ARG A 302 2.74 -14.94 -1.05
C ARG A 302 1.91 -14.26 0.04
N GLY A 303 1.20 -13.19 -0.31
CA GLY A 303 0.34 -12.48 0.62
C GLY A 303 -0.55 -11.44 -0.05
N TYR A 304 -1.50 -10.93 0.71
CA TYR A 304 -2.45 -9.90 0.30
C TYR A 304 -2.68 -8.90 1.44
N PHE A 305 -2.55 -7.61 1.14
CA PHE A 305 -2.71 -6.52 2.11
C PHE A 305 -3.83 -5.59 1.65
N VAL A 306 -4.86 -5.45 2.49
CA VAL A 306 -5.94 -4.49 2.23
C VAL A 306 -5.44 -3.06 2.46
N TRP A 307 -5.52 -2.22 1.42
CA TRP A 307 -5.50 -0.76 1.60
C TRP A 307 -6.93 -0.28 1.87
N SER A 308 -7.27 0.20 3.07
CA SER A 308 -6.41 0.43 4.25
C SER A 308 -6.98 -0.19 5.52
N PHE A 309 -6.15 -0.29 6.57
CA PHE A 309 -6.63 -0.75 7.88
C PHE A 309 -7.57 0.28 8.52
N LEU A 310 -7.16 1.55 8.61
CA LEU A 310 -7.94 2.67 9.13
C LEU A 310 -8.44 3.57 8.01
N ASP A 311 -9.47 4.37 8.27
CA ASP A 311 -9.66 5.60 7.48
C ASP A 311 -8.43 6.49 7.63
N VAL A 312 -7.95 7.00 6.50
CA VAL A 312 -6.68 7.71 6.40
C VAL A 312 -6.87 9.15 5.92
N PHE A 313 -5.83 9.98 6.09
CA PHE A 313 -5.68 11.19 5.30
C PHE A 313 -5.22 10.80 3.89
N GLU A 314 -6.10 10.90 2.89
CA GLU A 314 -5.80 10.45 1.52
C GLU A 314 -5.23 11.59 0.67
N PHE A 315 -4.06 12.11 1.08
CA PHE A 315 -3.27 13.09 0.33
C PHE A 315 -4.14 14.21 -0.27
N LEU A 316 -4.26 14.26 -1.60
CA LEU A 316 -5.03 15.28 -2.34
C LEU A 316 -6.51 15.30 -2.00
N PHE A 317 -7.08 14.18 -1.56
CA PHE A 317 -8.49 14.05 -1.21
C PHE A 317 -8.77 14.33 0.28
N GLY A 318 -7.74 14.57 1.09
CA GLY A 318 -7.89 14.76 2.54
C GLY A 318 -8.73 13.65 3.16
N TYR A 319 -9.74 14.01 3.96
CA TYR A 319 -10.65 13.05 4.61
C TYR A 319 -11.94 12.76 3.80
N ARG A 320 -12.01 13.17 2.53
CA ARG A 320 -13.19 12.94 1.68
C ARG A 320 -13.36 11.46 1.34
N SER A 321 -12.24 10.77 1.11
CA SER A 321 -12.21 9.34 0.77
C SER A 321 -11.95 8.51 2.02
N ARG A 322 -12.59 7.33 2.08
CA ARG A 322 -12.59 6.47 3.28
C ARG A 322 -12.30 5.02 2.92
N PHE A 323 -11.04 4.61 3.01
CA PHE A 323 -10.55 3.30 2.58
C PHE A 323 -10.51 2.24 3.70
N GLY A 324 -10.72 2.64 4.95
CA GLY A 324 -10.50 1.77 6.11
C GLY A 324 -11.44 0.57 6.19
N LEU A 325 -10.89 -0.58 6.56
CA LEU A 325 -11.64 -1.68 7.17
C LEU A 325 -12.27 -1.21 8.50
N CYS A 326 -11.49 -0.50 9.30
CA CYS A 326 -11.95 0.21 10.49
C CYS A 326 -12.11 1.70 10.14
N GLY A 327 -13.31 2.23 10.35
CA GLY A 327 -13.55 3.66 10.22
C GLY A 327 -12.98 4.42 11.42
N VAL A 328 -12.65 5.70 11.20
CA VAL A 328 -12.22 6.63 12.26
C VAL A 328 -13.14 7.84 12.25
N ASP A 329 -13.69 8.22 13.40
CA ASP A 329 -14.43 9.47 13.51
C ASP A 329 -13.46 10.65 13.59
N MET A 330 -13.26 11.30 12.44
CA MET A 330 -12.33 12.43 12.29
C MET A 330 -12.85 13.74 12.93
N ASN A 331 -14.10 13.79 13.39
CA ASN A 331 -14.71 15.00 13.95
C ASN A 331 -14.56 15.09 15.48
N ILE A 332 -14.15 14.00 16.13
CA ILE A 332 -13.97 13.96 17.58
C ILE A 332 -12.48 13.94 17.93
N LYS A 333 -12.15 14.61 19.03
CA LYS A 333 -10.76 14.73 19.49
C LYS A 333 -10.09 13.37 19.73
N GLY A 334 -10.83 12.40 20.27
CA GLY A 334 -10.32 11.06 20.60
C GLY A 334 -10.23 10.08 19.43
N ARG A 335 -10.53 10.51 18.18
CA ARG A 335 -10.41 9.70 16.96
C ARG A 335 -10.94 8.27 17.12
N THR A 336 -12.15 8.10 17.65
CA THR A 336 -12.68 6.76 17.96
C THR A 336 -12.78 5.90 16.71
N ARG A 337 -12.32 4.65 16.80
CA ARG A 337 -12.40 3.64 15.75
C ARG A 337 -13.75 2.92 15.78
N TYR A 338 -14.27 2.54 14.62
CA TYR A 338 -15.46 1.69 14.50
C TYR A 338 -15.32 0.66 13.38
N VAL A 339 -15.75 -0.57 13.65
CA VAL A 339 -15.60 -1.71 12.72
C VAL A 339 -16.67 -1.67 11.63
N ARG A 340 -16.27 -1.70 10.36
CA ARG A 340 -17.20 -1.74 9.21
C ARG A 340 -17.62 -3.16 8.84
N ASN A 341 -18.62 -3.28 7.97
CA ASN A 341 -19.06 -4.56 7.44
C ASN A 341 -17.95 -5.31 6.67
N SER A 342 -17.07 -4.58 5.97
CA SER A 342 -15.89 -5.16 5.31
C SER A 342 -14.92 -5.78 6.31
N ALA A 343 -14.64 -5.12 7.44
CA ALA A 343 -13.83 -5.67 8.53
C ALA A 343 -14.45 -6.92 9.16
N ARG A 344 -15.78 -6.93 9.37
CA ARG A 344 -16.48 -8.11 9.87
C ARG A 344 -16.38 -9.28 8.89
N TRP A 345 -16.60 -9.03 7.60
CA TRP A 345 -16.44 -10.05 6.56
C TRP A 345 -15.00 -10.58 6.53
N TYR A 346 -14.01 -9.70 6.52
CA TYR A 346 -12.60 -10.07 6.48
C TYR A 346 -12.21 -10.89 7.71
N SER A 347 -12.67 -10.49 8.91
CA SER A 347 -12.48 -11.27 10.12
C SER A 347 -13.09 -12.68 10.03
N GLY A 348 -14.29 -12.83 9.47
CA GLY A 348 -14.87 -14.15 9.24
C GLY A 348 -14.03 -14.98 8.25
N PHE A 349 -13.61 -14.38 7.14
CA PHE A 349 -12.74 -15.00 6.14
C PHE A 349 -11.42 -15.51 6.78
N LEU A 350 -10.78 -14.70 7.61
CA LEU A 350 -9.50 -15.03 8.28
C LEU A 350 -9.65 -16.06 9.40
N ASN A 351 -10.83 -16.15 10.03
CA ASN A 351 -11.09 -17.13 11.08
C ASN A 351 -11.79 -18.40 10.58
N GLY A 352 -11.80 -18.65 9.27
CA GLY A 352 -12.34 -19.86 8.66
C GLY A 352 -13.88 -19.95 8.67
N GLY A 353 -14.57 -18.83 8.88
CA GLY A 353 -16.03 -18.76 8.90
C GLY A 353 -16.64 -18.46 7.53
N GLU A 354 -17.78 -19.10 7.23
CA GLU A 354 -18.64 -18.73 6.09
C GLU A 354 -19.45 -17.46 6.42
N LEU A 355 -18.89 -16.26 6.22
CA LEU A 355 -19.71 -15.05 6.29
C LEU A 355 -20.33 -14.73 4.93
N ARG A 356 -21.51 -15.31 4.69
CA ARG A 356 -22.51 -14.65 3.84
C ARG A 356 -23.16 -13.52 4.64
N PRO A 357 -23.29 -12.30 4.12
CA PRO A 357 -24.26 -11.36 4.63
C PRO A 357 -25.63 -12.04 4.59
N SER A 358 -26.26 -12.25 5.74
CA SER A 358 -27.58 -12.87 5.82
C SER A 358 -28.64 -11.93 5.25
N GLY A 359 -28.86 -11.96 3.93
CA GLY A 359 -30.10 -11.61 3.23
C GLY A 359 -30.80 -10.28 3.53
N LYS A 360 -30.27 -9.39 4.37
CA LYS A 360 -30.85 -8.08 4.63
C LYS A 360 -30.28 -7.14 3.60
N ALA A 361 -31.12 -6.82 2.61
CA ALA A 361 -30.92 -5.72 1.70
C ALA A 361 -30.42 -4.50 2.49
N TYR A 362 -29.21 -4.06 2.17
CA TYR A 362 -28.65 -2.82 2.69
C TYR A 362 -29.50 -1.69 2.10
N THR A 363 -30.47 -1.18 2.86
CA THR A 363 -31.06 0.12 2.55
C THR A 363 -29.99 1.16 2.85
N ALA A 364 -29.49 1.80 1.81
CA ALA A 364 -28.64 2.99 1.94
C ALA A 364 -29.39 4.04 2.76
N ALA A 365 -28.70 4.61 3.75
CA ALA A 365 -29.12 5.84 4.42
C ALA A 365 -28.37 7.02 3.78
#